data_AF-A0A845Q9N7-F1
#
_entry.id   AF-A0A845Q9N7-F1
#
_cell.length_a   1.000
_cell.length_b   1.000
_cell.length_c   1.000
_cell.angle_alpha   90.00
_cell.angle_beta   90.00
_cell.angle_gamma   90.00
#
_symmetry.space_group_name_H-M   'P 1'
#
loop_
_entity.id
_entity.type
_entity.pdbx_description
1 polymer ?
#
loop_
_entity_poly.entity_id
_entity_poly.type
_entity_poly.pdbx_seq_one_letter_code
_entity_poly.pdbx_strand_id
1 'polypeptide(L)'
;MTRETGANSPTSSDPTSRDPESGNAASGPAPVTATTVDIAPGVTLLPQRLPAEAQQALLADIRRIADEAPLYTPTMPRTGKEWTVRMTNCGPLGWVSDRDGYRYETTHPVTGRPWPQIPETLLALWDEVTAYPAPPECCLVNYYADKARMGLHRDEDEEARDAPVLSVSLGDTATFRLGGLERCDRTKSFRLHSGDVLLLGGDNRLAYHGIDRILPGTSTLLRDGGRLNLTLRRVNPAG
;
A
#
# COMPACT_ATOMS: atom_id res chain seq x y z
N MET A 1 -23.91 -52.61 -50.30
CA MET A 1 -23.54 -54.04 -50.37
C MET A 1 -22.23 -54.14 -51.12
N THR A 2 -21.32 -55.00 -50.61
CA THR A 2 -20.00 -55.41 -51.16
C THR A 2 -18.91 -54.33 -51.24
N ARG A 3 -17.66 -54.52 -50.85
CA ARG A 3 -16.84 -55.54 -50.13
C ARG A 3 -15.44 -54.89 -50.01
N GLU A 4 -14.69 -55.10 -48.92
CA GLU A 4 -13.36 -55.77 -48.86
C GLU A 4 -12.32 -55.27 -49.90
N THR A 5 -11.03 -55.02 -49.67
CA THR A 5 -9.95 -55.49 -48.76
C THR A 5 -8.68 -54.80 -49.32
N GLY A 6 -7.68 -54.40 -48.55
CA GLY A 6 -6.57 -55.28 -48.18
C GLY A 6 -5.23 -54.65 -48.57
N ALA A 7 -4.21 -54.97 -47.78
CA ALA A 7 -2.89 -54.35 -47.63
C ALA A 7 -1.94 -54.36 -48.85
N ASN A 8 -0.97 -53.42 -48.87
CA ASN A 8 0.44 -53.74 -49.10
C ASN A 8 1.37 -52.55 -48.78
N SER A 9 2.44 -52.81 -48.01
CA SER A 9 3.69 -52.02 -47.95
C SER A 9 4.70 -52.66 -48.93
N PRO A 10 5.72 -51.95 -49.47
CA PRO A 10 6.96 -51.72 -48.72
C PRO A 10 7.75 -50.42 -49.05
N THR A 11 8.82 -50.26 -48.26
CA THR A 11 9.88 -49.25 -48.13
C THR A 11 10.69 -48.87 -49.38
N SER A 12 11.16 -47.61 -49.45
CA SER A 12 12.52 -47.26 -49.94
C SER A 12 12.94 -45.80 -49.64
N SER A 13 14.01 -45.66 -48.86
CA SER A 13 15.12 -44.66 -48.92
C SER A 13 14.88 -43.13 -48.93
N ASP A 14 15.24 -42.54 -47.78
CA ASP A 14 15.90 -41.23 -47.46
C ASP A 14 16.87 -40.69 -48.56
N PRO A 15 17.36 -39.41 -48.58
CA PRO A 15 17.42 -38.45 -47.45
C PRO A 15 17.28 -36.94 -47.76
N THR A 16 17.35 -36.15 -46.68
CA THR A 16 17.72 -34.72 -46.57
C THR A 16 16.60 -33.67 -46.67
N SER A 17 16.22 -33.06 -45.55
CA SER A 17 16.69 -31.70 -45.21
C SER A 17 15.97 -31.11 -43.98
N ARG A 18 16.79 -30.71 -42.99
CA ARG A 18 16.68 -29.54 -42.10
C ARG A 18 15.40 -29.38 -41.25
N ASP A 19 15.55 -29.70 -39.97
CA ASP A 19 15.06 -28.87 -38.87
C ASP A 19 16.27 -28.19 -38.20
N PRO A 20 16.16 -27.08 -37.43
CA PRO A 20 14.93 -26.52 -36.86
C PRO A 20 14.77 -24.99 -37.02
N GLU A 21 13.53 -24.50 -37.16
CA GLU A 21 13.21 -23.12 -36.75
C GLU A 21 13.01 -23.11 -35.23
N SER A 22 14.03 -22.63 -34.53
CA SER A 22 13.94 -22.23 -33.13
C SER A 22 12.96 -21.07 -33.00
N GLY A 23 11.75 -21.36 -32.52
CA GLY A 23 10.80 -20.36 -32.08
C GLY A 23 11.44 -19.47 -31.01
N ASN A 24 11.62 -18.20 -31.36
CA ASN A 24 12.06 -17.15 -30.45
C ASN A 24 10.97 -16.97 -29.38
N ALA A 25 11.12 -17.65 -28.25
CA ALA A 25 10.34 -17.39 -27.06
C ALA A 25 10.59 -15.92 -26.67
N ALA A 26 9.57 -15.09 -26.84
CA ALA A 26 9.58 -13.73 -26.33
C ALA A 26 9.89 -13.80 -24.83
N SER A 27 11.12 -13.41 -24.47
CA SER A 27 11.55 -13.31 -23.09
C SER A 27 10.70 -12.21 -22.46
N GLY A 28 9.70 -12.61 -21.68
CA GLY A 28 8.98 -11.69 -20.80
C GLY A 28 9.98 -10.98 -19.88
N PRO A 29 9.65 -9.77 -19.38
CA PRO A 29 10.55 -9.08 -18.46
C PRO A 29 10.89 -10.03 -17.30
N ALA A 30 12.18 -10.16 -17.01
CA ALA A 30 12.66 -10.96 -15.90
C ALA A 30 11.92 -10.55 -14.61
N PRO A 31 11.55 -11.50 -13.73
CA PRO A 31 10.92 -11.16 -12.47
C PRO A 31 11.86 -10.22 -11.72
N VAL A 32 11.40 -8.98 -11.49
CA VAL A 32 12.10 -8.03 -10.66
C VAL A 32 12.14 -8.65 -9.27
N THR A 33 13.30 -9.15 -8.83
CA THR A 33 13.45 -9.66 -7.47
C THR A 33 13.12 -8.52 -6.52
N ALA A 34 11.97 -8.65 -5.85
CA ALA A 34 11.51 -7.69 -4.86
C ALA A 34 12.57 -7.58 -3.77
N THR A 35 13.35 -6.50 -3.79
CA THR A 35 14.43 -6.29 -2.84
C THR A 35 13.81 -5.79 -1.55
N THR A 36 13.80 -6.61 -0.52
CA THR A 36 13.37 -6.20 0.82
C THR A 36 14.55 -5.54 1.56
N VAL A 37 14.29 -4.42 2.23
CA VAL A 37 15.30 -3.68 3.00
C VAL A 37 14.87 -3.57 4.46
N ASP A 38 15.63 -4.21 5.35
CA ASP A 38 15.42 -4.08 6.79
C ASP A 38 15.97 -2.74 7.29
N ILE A 39 15.07 -1.88 7.78
CA ILE A 39 15.40 -0.54 8.26
C ILE A 39 15.81 -0.59 9.74
N ALA A 40 15.11 -1.41 10.52
CA ALA A 40 15.27 -1.73 11.94
C ALA A 40 14.55 -3.06 12.25
N PRO A 41 14.73 -3.69 13.42
CA PRO A 41 13.98 -4.90 13.78
C PRO A 41 12.47 -4.71 13.66
N GLY A 42 11.80 -5.50 12.83
CA GLY A 42 10.36 -5.37 12.57
C GLY A 42 9.95 -4.17 11.70
N VAL A 43 10.89 -3.38 11.18
CA VAL A 43 10.61 -2.30 10.21
C VAL A 43 11.25 -2.62 8.88
N THR A 44 10.40 -2.89 7.89
CA THR A 44 10.84 -3.41 6.60
C THR A 44 10.30 -2.53 5.47
N LEU A 45 11.19 -2.10 4.59
CA LEU A 45 10.85 -1.35 3.39
C LEU A 45 10.90 -2.28 2.18
N LEU A 46 9.86 -2.24 1.35
CA LEU A 46 9.75 -2.92 0.07
C LEU A 46 9.69 -1.83 -1.01
N PRO A 47 10.84 -1.40 -1.55
CA PRO A 47 10.92 -0.35 -2.54
C PRO A 47 10.24 -0.77 -3.84
N GLN A 48 9.50 0.15 -4.45
CA GLN A 48 8.83 -0.04 -5.76
C GLN A 48 7.98 -1.31 -5.84
N ARG A 49 7.41 -1.71 -4.70
CA ARG A 49 6.60 -2.92 -4.59
C ARG A 49 5.34 -2.84 -5.44
N LEU A 50 4.75 -1.65 -5.56
CA LEU A 50 3.65 -1.43 -6.51
C LEU A 50 4.21 -0.97 -7.87
N PRO A 51 4.04 -1.75 -8.95
CA PRO A 51 4.41 -1.32 -10.29
C PRO A 51 3.52 -0.14 -10.74
N ALA A 52 4.00 0.62 -11.72
CA ALA A 52 3.34 1.85 -12.17
C ALA A 52 1.86 1.67 -12.55
N GLU A 53 1.52 0.56 -13.21
CA GLU A 53 0.13 0.24 -13.57
C GLU A 53 -0.76 0.01 -12.33
N ALA A 54 -0.27 -0.74 -11.35
CA ALA A 54 -0.97 -0.95 -10.08
C ALA A 54 -1.13 0.36 -9.29
N GLN A 55 -0.13 1.26 -9.34
CA GLN A 55 -0.25 2.58 -8.74
C GLN A 55 -1.37 3.42 -9.39
N GLN A 56 -1.52 3.36 -10.72
CA GLN A 56 -2.57 4.08 -11.44
C GLN A 56 -3.97 3.50 -11.13
N ALA A 57 -4.11 2.18 -11.14
CA ALA A 57 -5.35 1.51 -10.79
C ALA A 57 -5.78 1.82 -9.35
N LEU A 58 -4.84 1.70 -8.40
CA LEU A 58 -5.09 2.03 -7.00
C LEU A 58 -5.43 3.51 -6.82
N LEU A 59 -4.78 4.43 -7.54
CA LEU A 59 -5.17 5.85 -7.52
C LEU A 59 -6.61 6.06 -8.00
N ALA A 60 -7.06 5.32 -9.01
CA ALA A 60 -8.44 5.38 -9.48
C ALA A 60 -9.42 4.88 -8.40
N ASP A 61 -9.09 3.81 -7.68
CA ASP A 61 -9.87 3.33 -6.54
C ASP A 61 -9.97 4.39 -5.44
N ILE A 62 -8.84 5.00 -5.08
CA ILE A 62 -8.80 6.05 -4.06
C ILE A 62 -9.61 7.28 -4.47
N ARG A 63 -9.66 7.62 -5.76
CA ARG A 63 -10.53 8.69 -6.26
C ARG A 63 -12.01 8.35 -6.09
N ARG A 64 -12.42 7.11 -6.43
CA ARG A 64 -13.80 6.65 -6.20
C ARG A 64 -14.17 6.68 -4.71
N ILE A 65 -13.25 6.24 -3.84
CA ILE A 65 -13.42 6.34 -2.39
C ILE A 65 -13.60 7.81 -1.98
N ALA A 66 -12.79 8.73 -2.51
CA ALA A 66 -12.89 10.15 -2.20
C ALA A 66 -14.17 10.80 -2.76
N ASP A 67 -14.79 10.25 -3.81
CA ASP A 67 -16.09 10.73 -4.31
C ASP A 67 -17.23 10.38 -3.34
N GLU A 68 -17.16 9.22 -2.67
CA GLU A 68 -18.15 8.75 -1.69
C GLU A 68 -17.87 9.26 -0.26
N ALA A 69 -16.60 9.31 0.10
CA ALA A 69 -16.05 9.70 1.39
C ALA A 69 -14.97 10.78 1.18
N PRO A 70 -15.36 12.05 0.99
CA PRO A 70 -14.44 13.13 0.62
C PRO A 70 -13.33 13.39 1.64
N LEU A 71 -12.16 13.78 1.15
CA LEU A 71 -11.08 14.25 2.02
C LEU A 71 -11.57 15.41 2.89
N TYR A 72 -11.35 15.29 4.21
CA TYR A 72 -11.62 16.35 5.17
C TYR A 72 -10.34 16.77 5.90
N THR A 73 -10.36 17.96 6.49
CA THR A 73 -9.27 18.45 7.34
C THR A 73 -9.61 18.09 8.79
N PRO A 74 -8.87 17.17 9.42
CA PRO A 74 -9.06 16.84 10.83
C PRO A 74 -8.58 18.00 11.72
N THR A 75 -8.98 17.97 12.99
CA THR A 75 -8.53 18.96 13.96
C THR A 75 -7.84 18.32 15.14
N MET A 76 -6.87 19.03 15.72
CA MET A 76 -6.15 18.62 16.93
C MET A 76 -7.12 18.53 18.11
N PRO A 77 -7.02 17.48 18.94
CA PRO A 77 -7.78 17.39 20.18
C PRO A 77 -7.59 18.62 21.06
N ARG A 78 -8.64 18.99 21.79
CA ARG A 78 -8.72 20.13 22.72
C ARG A 78 -8.59 21.51 22.06
N THR A 79 -7.59 21.73 21.20
CA THR A 79 -7.32 23.02 20.56
C THR A 79 -8.20 23.28 19.34
N GLY A 80 -8.68 22.22 18.68
CA GLY A 80 -9.44 22.33 17.44
C GLY A 80 -8.64 22.89 16.26
N LYS A 81 -7.30 22.98 16.38
CA LYS A 81 -6.44 23.49 15.32
C LYS A 81 -6.42 22.52 14.15
N GLU A 82 -6.70 23.03 12.96
CA GLU A 82 -6.65 22.25 11.72
C GLU A 82 -5.25 21.67 11.46
N TRP A 83 -5.23 20.44 10.93
CA TRP A 83 -4.01 19.82 10.44
C TRP A 83 -3.66 20.35 9.04
N THR A 84 -2.40 20.23 8.65
CA THR A 84 -1.97 20.49 7.27
C THR A 84 -2.24 19.32 6.32
N VAL A 85 -2.58 18.16 6.87
CA VAL A 85 -2.85 16.91 6.15
C VAL A 85 -4.36 16.77 6.06
N ARG A 86 -4.87 16.43 4.87
CA ARG A 86 -6.27 16.04 4.69
C ARG A 86 -6.37 14.53 4.68
N MET A 87 -7.47 13.98 5.17
CA MET A 87 -7.65 12.54 5.26
C MET A 87 -9.03 12.07 4.85
N THR A 88 -9.12 10.80 4.47
CA THR A 88 -10.34 10.01 4.41
C THR A 88 -9.99 8.57 4.80
N ASN A 89 -10.95 7.66 4.85
CA ASN A 89 -10.73 6.27 5.19
C ASN A 89 -11.53 5.34 4.26
N CYS A 90 -11.11 4.08 4.22
CA CYS A 90 -11.91 2.96 3.70
C CYS A 90 -11.74 1.73 4.62
N GLY A 91 -12.76 0.86 4.63
CA GLY A 91 -12.89 -0.28 5.53
C GLY A 91 -14.07 -0.16 6.49
N PRO A 92 -14.35 -1.20 7.29
CA PRO A 92 -15.41 -1.16 8.30
C PRO A 92 -15.18 -0.06 9.36
N LEU A 93 -13.94 0.40 9.54
CA LEU A 93 -13.56 1.47 10.46
C LEU A 93 -12.71 2.53 9.74
N GLY A 94 -12.81 3.77 10.22
CA GLY A 94 -11.97 4.87 9.82
C GLY A 94 -11.40 5.59 11.03
N TRP A 95 -10.11 5.91 11.00
CA TRP A 95 -9.48 6.68 12.06
C TRP A 95 -9.88 8.16 11.92
N VAL A 96 -10.34 8.77 13.01
CA VAL A 96 -10.78 10.16 13.04
C VAL A 96 -10.08 10.93 14.15
N SER A 97 -9.86 12.23 13.89
CA SER A 97 -9.35 13.19 14.86
C SER A 97 -10.21 14.44 14.85
N ASP A 98 -10.74 14.78 16.01
CA ASP A 98 -11.46 16.02 16.25
C ASP A 98 -11.17 16.55 17.67
N ARG A 99 -11.99 17.49 18.15
CA ARG A 99 -11.82 18.09 19.48
C ARG A 99 -11.97 17.08 20.62
N ASP A 100 -12.72 16.00 20.39
CA ASP A 100 -13.06 14.99 21.39
C ASP A 100 -11.98 13.90 21.50
N GLY A 101 -11.08 13.82 20.52
CA GLY A 101 -9.90 12.95 20.58
C GLY A 101 -9.67 12.17 19.30
N TYR A 102 -8.89 11.10 19.44
CA TYR A 102 -8.62 10.12 18.39
C TYR A 102 -9.46 8.87 18.64
N ARG A 103 -10.04 8.29 17.58
CA ARG A 103 -10.84 7.07 17.68
C ARG A 103 -11.06 6.45 16.31
N TYR A 104 -11.50 5.19 16.31
CA TYR A 104 -12.04 4.53 15.13
C TYR A 104 -13.56 4.69 15.10
N GLU A 105 -14.09 5.11 13.95
CA GLU A 105 -15.51 5.32 13.71
C GLU A 105 -15.99 4.47 12.52
N THR A 106 -17.26 4.06 12.56
CA THR A 106 -17.89 3.33 11.44
C THR A 106 -18.39 4.24 10.34
N THR A 107 -18.45 5.55 10.58
CA THR A 107 -18.99 6.54 9.63
C THR A 107 -18.08 7.73 9.44
N HIS A 108 -18.16 8.32 8.25
CA HIS A 108 -17.43 9.51 7.86
C HIS A 108 -17.93 10.75 8.63
N PRO A 109 -17.06 11.56 9.26
CA PRO A 109 -17.47 12.62 10.18
C PRO A 109 -18.26 13.76 9.51
N VAL A 110 -17.98 14.05 8.23
CA VAL A 110 -18.70 15.08 7.46
C VAL A 110 -19.98 14.55 6.79
N THR A 111 -19.95 13.38 6.15
CA THR A 111 -21.11 12.88 5.37
C THR A 111 -22.08 12.04 6.21
N GLY A 112 -21.66 11.52 7.36
CA GLY A 112 -22.43 10.61 8.21
C GLY A 112 -22.66 9.22 7.62
N ARG A 113 -22.05 8.90 6.47
CA ARG A 113 -22.22 7.60 5.80
C ARG A 113 -21.13 6.61 6.22
N PRO A 114 -21.36 5.29 6.10
CA PRO A 114 -20.30 4.30 6.25
C PRO A 114 -19.13 4.58 5.30
N TRP A 115 -17.93 4.19 5.71
CA TRP A 115 -16.75 4.29 4.85
C TRP A 115 -16.84 3.27 3.69
N PRO A 116 -16.35 3.62 2.48
CA PRO A 116 -16.24 2.68 1.37
C PRO A 116 -15.34 1.49 1.71
N GLN A 117 -15.46 0.39 0.97
CA GLN A 117 -14.65 -0.81 1.20
C GLN A 117 -13.17 -0.59 0.88
N ILE A 118 -12.28 -1.33 1.55
CA ILE A 118 -10.85 -1.36 1.23
C ILE A 118 -10.68 -1.99 -0.17
N PRO A 119 -9.94 -1.38 -1.10
CA PRO A 119 -9.66 -1.96 -2.40
C PRO A 119 -9.01 -3.34 -2.31
N GLU A 120 -9.41 -4.26 -3.18
CA GLU A 120 -8.89 -5.65 -3.20
C GLU A 120 -7.36 -5.70 -3.35
N THR A 121 -6.76 -4.77 -4.11
CA THR A 121 -5.31 -4.66 -4.24
C THR A 121 -4.61 -4.42 -2.91
N LEU A 122 -5.23 -3.65 -2.00
CA LEU A 122 -4.68 -3.39 -0.67
C LEU A 122 -4.87 -4.59 0.27
N LEU A 123 -6.00 -5.31 0.16
CA LEU A 123 -6.24 -6.53 0.91
C LEU A 123 -5.25 -7.64 0.50
N ALA A 124 -5.05 -7.85 -0.79
CA ALA A 124 -4.07 -8.81 -1.30
C ALA A 124 -2.64 -8.45 -0.86
N LEU A 125 -2.29 -7.16 -0.90
CA LEU A 125 -0.97 -6.69 -0.43
C LEU A 125 -0.80 -6.91 1.09
N TRP A 126 -1.85 -6.71 1.88
CA TRP A 126 -1.84 -7.00 3.31
C TRP A 126 -1.56 -8.47 3.57
N ASP A 127 -2.33 -9.36 2.95
CA ASP A 127 -2.18 -10.80 3.15
C ASP A 127 -0.76 -11.27 2.76
N GLU A 128 -0.25 -10.76 1.65
CA GLU A 128 1.07 -11.12 1.13
C GLU A 128 2.22 -10.61 2.00
N VAL A 129 2.16 -9.36 2.47
CA VAL A 129 3.31 -8.70 3.14
C VAL A 129 3.30 -8.92 4.65
N THR A 130 2.12 -9.02 5.26
CA THR A 130 2.00 -9.07 6.72
C THR A 130 1.96 -10.49 7.28
N ALA A 131 1.40 -11.44 6.52
CA ALA A 131 1.03 -12.78 6.99
C ALA A 131 0.22 -12.77 8.32
N TYR A 132 -0.46 -11.66 8.63
CA TYR A 132 -1.29 -11.53 9.83
C TYR A 132 -2.59 -12.33 9.65
N PRO A 133 -3.09 -13.07 10.66
CA PRO A 133 -4.20 -14.02 10.49
C PRO A 133 -5.58 -13.38 10.26
N ALA A 134 -5.67 -12.05 10.21
CA ALA A 134 -6.92 -11.32 9.99
C ALA A 134 -6.72 -10.13 9.03
N PRO A 135 -7.76 -9.74 8.28
CA PRO A 135 -7.67 -8.61 7.36
C PRO A 135 -7.62 -7.27 8.13
N PRO A 136 -7.12 -6.20 7.49
CA PRO A 136 -7.17 -4.87 8.06
C PRO A 136 -8.64 -4.39 8.11
N GLU A 137 -8.94 -3.59 9.11
CA GLU A 137 -10.29 -3.04 9.33
C GLU A 137 -10.36 -1.54 9.01
N CYS A 138 -9.21 -0.89 8.89
CA CYS A 138 -9.09 0.50 8.51
C CYS A 138 -7.96 0.66 7.52
N CYS A 139 -8.19 1.45 6.48
CA CYS A 139 -7.16 2.04 5.65
C CYS A 139 -7.32 3.57 5.68
N LEU A 140 -6.42 4.22 6.43
CA LEU A 140 -6.35 5.68 6.51
C LEU A 140 -5.64 6.22 5.28
N VAL A 141 -6.32 7.08 4.53
CA VAL A 141 -5.81 7.73 3.33
C VAL A 141 -5.42 9.16 3.70
N ASN A 142 -4.12 9.42 3.78
CA ASN A 142 -3.58 10.76 4.03
C ASN A 142 -3.15 11.43 2.72
N TYR A 143 -3.62 12.65 2.48
CA TYR A 143 -3.15 13.52 1.40
C TYR A 143 -2.27 14.64 1.97
N TYR A 144 -1.04 14.71 1.46
CA TYR A 144 -0.05 15.72 1.77
C TYR A 144 0.16 16.64 0.55
N ALA A 145 -0.19 17.91 0.70
CA ALA A 145 0.27 18.96 -0.19
C ALA A 145 1.76 19.29 0.09
N ASP A 146 2.40 20.09 -0.78
CA ASP A 146 3.84 20.39 -0.76
C ASP A 146 4.44 20.76 0.61
N LYS A 147 3.68 21.50 1.44
CA LYS A 147 4.13 21.99 2.76
C LYS A 147 3.57 21.19 3.93
N ALA A 148 2.76 20.17 3.66
CA ALA A 148 2.17 19.34 4.69
C ALA A 148 3.25 18.47 5.36
N ARG A 149 3.11 18.29 6.67
CA ARG A 149 4.00 17.46 7.48
C ARG A 149 3.20 16.76 8.57
N MET A 150 3.77 15.70 9.11
CA MET A 150 3.21 14.98 10.25
C MET A 150 4.34 14.72 11.23
N GLY A 151 4.27 15.36 12.40
CA GLY A 151 5.30 15.24 13.43
C GLY A 151 5.41 13.82 13.97
N LEU A 152 6.41 13.58 14.82
CA LEU A 152 6.59 12.28 15.47
C LEU A 152 5.35 11.91 16.30
N HIS A 153 4.73 10.79 15.91
CA HIS A 153 3.60 10.15 16.55
C HIS A 153 3.82 8.63 16.50
N ARG A 154 2.93 7.87 17.11
CA ARG A 154 2.88 6.42 16.96
C ARG A 154 1.42 6.01 16.78
N ASP A 155 1.23 4.89 16.13
CA ASP A 155 -0.09 4.31 15.91
C ASP A 155 -0.41 3.42 17.11
N GLU A 156 -1.13 3.96 18.10
CA GLU A 156 -1.39 3.29 19.39
C GLU A 156 -2.87 3.18 19.78
N ASP A 157 -3.76 3.63 18.89
CA ASP A 157 -5.22 3.64 19.11
C ASP A 157 -5.87 2.28 18.79
N GLU A 158 -5.09 1.31 18.29
CA GLU A 158 -5.57 -0.05 18.01
C GLU A 158 -5.53 -0.94 19.26
N GLU A 159 -6.52 -1.82 19.40
CA GLU A 159 -6.51 -2.89 20.41
C GLU A 159 -5.60 -4.06 19.97
N ALA A 160 -5.57 -4.37 18.67
CA ALA A 160 -4.66 -5.34 18.06
C ALA A 160 -3.22 -4.80 17.94
N ARG A 161 -2.52 -4.74 19.07
CA ARG A 161 -1.15 -4.20 19.15
C ARG A 161 -0.08 -5.10 18.55
N ASP A 162 -0.40 -6.37 18.30
CA ASP A 162 0.43 -7.36 17.64
C ASP A 162 0.35 -7.27 16.10
N ALA A 163 -0.77 -6.76 15.57
CA ALA A 163 -0.95 -6.58 14.15
C ALA A 163 -0.02 -5.50 13.59
N PRO A 164 0.61 -5.68 12.42
CA PRO A 164 1.49 -4.67 11.86
C PRO A 164 0.73 -3.44 11.35
N VAL A 165 1.46 -2.34 11.13
CA VAL A 165 1.03 -1.22 10.28
C VAL A 165 1.65 -1.39 8.90
N LEU A 166 0.81 -1.42 7.86
CA LEU A 166 1.26 -1.44 6.47
C LEU A 166 0.99 -0.08 5.83
N SER A 167 2.05 0.57 5.33
CA SER A 167 1.98 1.90 4.73
C SER A 167 2.40 1.84 3.26
N VAL A 168 1.51 2.31 2.37
CA VAL A 168 1.76 2.39 0.92
C VAL A 168 1.91 3.85 0.53
N SER A 169 2.99 4.18 -0.18
CA SER A 169 3.26 5.53 -0.67
C SER A 169 2.90 5.68 -2.14
N LEU A 170 2.18 6.75 -2.50
CA LEU A 170 1.83 7.10 -3.88
C LEU A 170 2.07 8.60 -4.11
N GLY A 171 2.60 8.97 -5.27
CA GLY A 171 2.88 10.37 -5.60
C GLY A 171 4.25 10.84 -5.14
N ASP A 172 4.34 12.10 -4.76
CA ASP A 172 5.62 12.73 -4.42
C ASP A 172 6.35 12.01 -3.27
N THR A 173 7.67 11.96 -3.39
CA THR A 173 8.57 11.35 -2.42
C THR A 173 8.49 12.08 -1.08
N ALA A 174 8.47 11.33 0.02
CA ALA A 174 8.56 11.88 1.37
C ALA A 174 9.87 11.50 2.07
N THR A 175 10.39 12.42 2.89
CA THR A 175 11.37 12.09 3.93
C THR A 175 10.62 11.55 5.14
N PHE A 176 10.67 10.24 5.32
CA PHE A 176 10.12 9.56 6.49
C PHE A 176 11.15 9.55 7.62
N ARG A 177 10.68 9.79 8.84
CA ARG A 177 11.50 9.75 10.05
C ARG A 177 11.01 8.62 10.93
N LEU A 178 11.92 7.71 11.29
CA LEU A 178 11.71 6.62 12.23
C LEU A 178 12.52 6.90 13.51
N GLY A 179 11.86 6.93 14.65
CA GLY A 179 12.45 6.98 15.99
C GLY A 179 12.51 5.61 16.64
N GLY A 180 12.61 5.59 17.97
CA GLY A 180 12.47 4.38 18.79
C GLY A 180 11.11 4.31 19.48
N LEU A 181 11.04 3.58 20.59
CA LEU A 181 9.82 3.41 21.38
C LEU A 181 9.56 4.60 22.30
N GLU A 182 10.59 5.36 22.62
CA GLU A 182 10.50 6.61 23.37
C GLU A 182 10.58 7.81 22.43
N ARG A 183 9.86 8.88 22.78
CA ARG A 183 9.74 10.08 21.93
C ARG A 183 11.07 10.78 21.67
N CYS A 184 12.02 10.67 22.62
CA CYS A 184 13.34 11.29 22.55
C CYS A 184 14.42 10.37 21.95
N ASP A 185 14.07 9.15 21.54
CA ASP A 185 15.01 8.23 20.93
C ASP A 185 15.58 8.79 19.63
N ARG A 186 16.81 8.41 19.32
CA ARG A 186 17.51 8.86 18.12
C ARG A 186 16.74 8.44 16.87
N THR A 187 16.48 9.40 15.99
CA THR A 187 15.75 9.14 14.75
C THR A 187 16.68 8.85 13.57
N LYS A 188 16.24 7.95 12.69
CA LYS A 188 16.78 7.72 11.34
C LYS A 188 15.79 8.28 10.31
N SER A 189 16.30 8.83 9.21
CA SER A 189 15.46 9.31 8.11
C SER A 189 15.80 8.58 6.81
N PHE A 190 14.80 8.30 6.00
CA PHE A 190 14.93 7.68 4.69
C PHE A 190 13.81 8.16 3.75
N ARG A 191 13.95 7.90 2.45
CA ARG A 191 12.98 8.32 1.45
C ARG A 191 11.96 7.23 1.20
N LEU A 192 10.70 7.62 1.09
CA LEU A 192 9.61 6.81 0.59
C LEU A 192 9.16 7.39 -0.75
N HIS A 193 9.34 6.65 -1.83
CA HIS A 193 8.99 7.03 -3.19
C HIS A 193 7.60 6.47 -3.56
N SER A 194 7.06 6.94 -4.68
CA SER A 194 5.81 6.40 -5.24
C SER A 194 5.95 4.89 -5.50
N GLY A 195 5.07 4.07 -4.94
CA GLY A 195 5.07 2.62 -5.05
C GLY A 195 5.83 1.88 -3.94
N ASP A 196 6.50 2.58 -3.04
CA ASP A 196 7.15 1.96 -1.88
C ASP A 196 6.11 1.51 -0.85
N VAL A 197 6.37 0.35 -0.23
CA VAL A 197 5.57 -0.21 0.86
C VAL A 197 6.44 -0.35 2.10
N LEU A 198 5.98 0.19 3.23
CA LEU A 198 6.67 0.16 4.51
C LEU A 198 5.83 -0.63 5.52
N LEU A 199 6.44 -1.61 6.16
CA LEU A 199 5.86 -2.41 7.23
C LEU A 199 6.47 -1.99 8.58
N LEU A 200 5.63 -1.70 9.57
CA LEU A 200 6.02 -1.56 10.97
C LEU A 200 5.34 -2.67 11.78
N GLY A 201 6.11 -3.63 12.26
CA GLY A 201 5.65 -4.75 13.05
C GLY A 201 6.62 -5.13 14.15
N GLY A 202 6.32 -6.22 14.86
CA GLY A 202 7.15 -6.75 15.95
C GLY A 202 7.51 -5.67 16.98
N ASP A 203 8.77 -5.69 17.44
CA ASP A 203 9.27 -4.79 18.49
C ASP A 203 9.13 -3.30 18.16
N ASN A 204 9.10 -2.92 16.88
CA ASN A 204 8.97 -1.54 16.43
C ASN A 204 7.59 -1.19 15.86
N ARG A 205 6.57 -2.03 16.11
CA ARG A 205 5.17 -1.73 15.76
C ARG A 205 4.68 -0.39 16.36
N LEU A 206 5.18 -0.03 17.54
CA LEU A 206 4.85 1.20 18.26
C LEU A 206 5.95 2.26 18.19
N ALA A 207 6.90 2.13 17.25
CA ALA A 207 7.96 3.11 17.10
C ALA A 207 7.40 4.48 16.70
N TYR A 208 7.95 5.54 17.29
CA TYR A 208 7.64 6.90 16.89
C TYR A 208 8.07 7.13 15.45
N HIS A 209 7.20 7.72 14.64
CA HIS A 209 7.49 8.00 13.24
C HIS A 209 6.72 9.21 12.71
N GLY A 210 7.07 9.66 11.52
CA GLY A 210 6.40 10.80 10.90
C GLY A 210 6.95 11.18 9.52
N ILE A 211 6.31 12.18 8.93
CA ILE A 211 6.68 12.77 7.64
C ILE A 211 7.29 14.14 7.91
N ASP A 212 8.61 14.24 7.71
CA ASP A 212 9.36 15.47 7.92
C ASP A 212 9.13 16.48 6.78
N ARG A 213 9.14 15.99 5.54
CA ARG A 213 9.03 16.82 4.33
C ARG A 213 8.52 16.01 3.14
N ILE A 214 7.72 16.64 2.30
CA ILE A 214 7.39 16.19 0.93
C ILE A 214 8.37 16.84 -0.06
N LEU A 215 8.81 16.10 -1.08
CA LEU A 215 9.66 16.57 -2.17
C LEU A 215 8.80 16.74 -3.44
N PRO A 216 8.29 17.95 -3.73
CA PRO A 216 7.34 18.16 -4.82
C PRO A 216 7.95 17.87 -6.20
N GLY A 217 7.12 17.40 -7.13
CA GLY A 217 7.51 17.16 -8.52
C GLY A 217 8.43 15.95 -8.72
N THR A 218 8.43 15.02 -7.76
CA THR A 218 9.20 13.77 -7.85
C THR A 218 8.37 12.60 -8.39
N SER A 219 7.07 12.79 -8.60
CA SER A 219 6.18 11.84 -9.26
C SER A 219 5.23 12.53 -10.24
N THR A 220 4.85 11.81 -11.29
CA THR A 220 3.84 12.23 -12.27
C THR A 220 2.49 11.55 -12.04
N LEU A 221 2.36 10.72 -10.99
CA LEU A 221 1.15 9.94 -10.70
C LEU A 221 -0.05 10.84 -10.37
N LEU A 222 0.16 11.87 -9.54
CA LEU A 222 -0.85 12.89 -9.24
C LEU A 222 -0.63 14.08 -10.18
N ARG A 223 -1.63 14.38 -11.01
CA ARG A 223 -1.58 15.46 -12.01
C ARG A 223 -1.19 16.81 -11.41
N ASP A 224 -1.72 17.13 -10.23
CA ASP A 224 -1.51 18.41 -9.55
C ASP A 224 -0.43 18.32 -8.46
N GLY A 225 0.35 17.24 -8.44
CA GLY A 225 1.36 16.97 -7.42
C GLY A 225 0.80 16.54 -6.06
N GLY A 226 1.70 16.37 -5.11
CA GLY A 226 1.41 15.93 -3.75
C GLY A 226 1.59 14.42 -3.56
N ARG A 227 1.37 13.99 -2.32
CA ARG A 227 1.57 12.61 -1.87
C ARG A 227 0.31 12.05 -1.23
N LEU A 228 -0.02 10.82 -1.60
CA LEU A 228 -0.97 9.97 -0.89
C LEU A 228 -0.22 8.91 -0.08
N ASN A 229 -0.79 8.58 1.07
CA ASN A 229 -0.32 7.51 1.92
C ASN A 229 -1.51 6.70 2.42
N LEU A 230 -1.46 5.39 2.16
CA LEU A 230 -2.51 4.46 2.54
C LEU A 230 -1.97 3.62 3.69
N THR A 231 -2.45 3.87 4.90
CA THR A 231 -2.03 3.15 6.10
C THR A 231 -3.10 2.15 6.50
N LEU A 232 -2.83 0.86 6.29
CA LEU A 232 -3.72 -0.24 6.66
C LEU A 232 -3.41 -0.68 8.08
N ARG A 233 -4.47 -0.93 8.85
CA ARG A 233 -4.40 -1.31 10.25
C ARG A 233 -5.50 -2.32 10.57
N ARG A 234 -5.15 -3.30 11.40
CA ARG A 234 -6.11 -4.10 12.15
C ARG A 234 -6.39 -3.37 13.47
N VAL A 235 -7.66 -3.20 13.83
CA VAL A 235 -8.04 -2.42 15.02
C VAL A 235 -8.36 -3.36 16.17
N ASN A 236 -9.18 -4.37 15.92
CA ASN A 236 -9.61 -5.36 16.92
C ASN A 236 -8.73 -6.62 16.87
N PRO A 237 -8.48 -7.33 17.97
CA PRO A 237 -7.73 -8.58 17.95
C PRO A 237 -8.28 -9.58 16.92
N ALA A 238 -7.41 -10.45 16.39
CA ALA A 238 -7.88 -11.65 15.71
C ALA A 238 -8.57 -12.55 16.75
N GLY A 239 -9.80 -12.98 16.46
CA GLY A 239 -10.64 -13.77 17.37
C GLY A 239 -10.09 -15.16 17.68
#